data_AF-A0A940IEV3-F1
#
_entry.id   AF-A0A940IEV3-F1
#
_cell.length_a   1.000
_cell.length_b   1.000
_cell.length_c   1.000
_cell.angle_alpha   90.00
_cell.angle_beta   90.00
_cell.angle_gamma   90.00
#
_symmetry.space_group_name_H-M   'P 1'
#
loop_
_entity.id
_entity.type
_entity.pdbx_description
1 polymer ?
#
loop_
_entity_poly.entity_id
_entity_poly.type
_entity_poly.pdbx_seq_one_letter_code
_entity_poly.pdbx_strand_id
1 'polypeptide(L)'
;MRRLLILTLLLSPLLAGLAFPAVGDTVLHEGVYYVVTKEVDSIAAYEVAIDHMTAQPYIGIPASIDYSGNSYCVTSHTGTSVLPLSFDYDNPVHITKIDFSNAVNIKELPPVQYMAIAAVRVDTFVLPPAIETYEAPLSISDPRDPDPLSGVLNNRPYGITRLFSSGNKLRHVDFSRGKSLVEVDISSSSVDSLTEHSTWGAFHECYWLERVRLPESVRHFGYNAFLSCIRLDADSINMPDSLASIDGYCFNADWRWDTLRLPAKVSRLDYEFITSHTLLECIEVAPDNRWFKSVGGTLYTKSGLTVFKIPFSLNHGDTFFFREEIDSIAPYVHTDIGNGFYTGMLENPNEIHDFVFNTGLRQIGNCAFRGSTIRTALNFGSTSVSSIPAFCFATSDLGGIELPIELSSIGSWAFDRCLRLDSVRFLGSVVSSIAGRAFSACTSLDSLDLSAQTRLRTISAYLCAGDSSLRSVKLPTSIDSISRCAFVDCVSLSEIEVPVLDPITIEENVFSGVDKSSCRLIVPAPSIDKYRAAPVWRDFLNIESGDLLTITVLSADSLMGGVTGTGVYRYGDSPYIAASPARGYRFTRWSDGSTEQYRRVALTSDST
;
A
#
# COMPACT_ATOMS: atom_id res chain seq x y z
N MET A 1 -24.91 -27.68 29.79
CA MET A 1 -23.96 -28.22 30.80
C MET A 1 -22.65 -27.42 30.74
N ARG A 2 -21.70 -27.60 31.67
CA ARG A 2 -20.49 -26.75 31.79
C ARG A 2 -19.36 -27.11 30.80
N ARG A 3 -18.69 -26.07 30.30
CA ARG A 3 -17.26 -25.90 29.87
C ARG A 3 -17.23 -24.48 29.26
N LEU A 4 -16.55 -23.46 29.74
CA LEU A 4 -15.42 -23.32 30.68
C LEU A 4 -14.11 -23.94 30.17
N LEU A 5 -13.21 -23.08 29.68
CA LEU A 5 -11.78 -23.32 29.49
C LEU A 5 -11.03 -22.13 30.09
N ILE A 6 -9.83 -22.35 30.63
CA ILE A 6 -9.04 -21.35 31.36
C ILE A 6 -7.56 -21.47 30.95
N LEU A 7 -6.97 -20.38 30.47
CA LEU A 7 -5.54 -20.08 30.55
C LEU A 7 -5.45 -18.68 31.19
N THR A 8 -5.13 -18.51 32.48
CA THR A 8 -3.93 -18.93 33.25
C THR A 8 -2.69 -18.15 32.82
N LEU A 9 -2.36 -17.10 33.58
CA LEU A 9 -1.07 -16.40 33.47
C LEU A 9 0.08 -17.32 33.90
N LEU A 10 1.24 -17.14 33.28
CA LEU A 10 2.52 -17.61 33.81
C LEU A 10 3.37 -16.40 34.23
N LEU A 11 3.50 -16.21 35.54
CA LEU A 11 4.47 -15.34 36.18
C LEU A 11 5.39 -16.24 37.02
N SER A 12 6.71 -16.10 36.86
CA SER A 12 7.66 -16.66 37.83
C SER A 12 8.94 -15.79 37.92
N PRO A 13 9.62 -15.71 39.08
CA PRO A 13 10.48 -14.57 39.39
C PRO A 13 11.94 -14.91 39.71
N LEU A 14 12.83 -13.93 39.53
CA LEU A 14 14.15 -13.69 40.17
C LEU A 14 14.54 -12.24 39.75
N LEU A 15 15.27 -11.41 40.50
CA LEU A 15 16.08 -11.59 41.71
C LEU A 15 15.79 -10.44 42.72
N ALA A 16 16.35 -10.51 43.93
CA ALA A 16 16.02 -9.61 45.03
C ALA A 16 17.16 -8.68 45.47
N GLY A 17 16.77 -7.44 45.84
CA GLY A 17 17.30 -6.76 47.02
C GLY A 17 18.53 -5.86 46.87
N LEU A 18 18.31 -4.55 47.02
CA LEU A 18 19.11 -3.63 47.85
C LEU A 18 18.24 -2.40 48.18
N ALA A 19 18.54 -1.68 49.27
CA ALA A 19 17.57 -0.75 49.86
C ALA A 19 18.18 0.57 50.39
N PHE A 20 17.67 1.69 49.87
CA PHE A 20 17.63 3.04 50.47
C PHE A 20 18.99 3.75 50.73
N PRO A 21 19.07 5.10 50.90
CA PRO A 21 18.03 6.05 51.35
C PRO A 21 17.53 7.07 50.29
N ALA A 22 16.50 7.82 50.68
CA ALA A 22 15.85 8.87 49.88
C ALA A 22 16.45 10.27 50.12
N VAL A 23 16.52 11.09 49.07
CA VAL A 23 16.74 12.55 49.12
C VAL A 23 16.04 13.23 47.93
N GLY A 24 15.31 14.31 48.19
CA GLY A 24 15.08 15.40 47.23
C GLY A 24 13.88 15.27 46.29
N ASP A 25 12.94 16.22 46.40
CA ASP A 25 11.84 16.40 45.46
C ASP A 25 12.32 16.90 44.08
N THR A 26 11.73 16.40 43.00
CA THR A 26 11.62 17.16 41.74
C THR A 26 10.37 16.68 40.99
N VAL A 27 9.41 17.59 40.79
CA VAL A 27 8.22 17.32 39.97
C VAL A 27 8.60 17.44 38.49
N LEU A 28 8.48 16.35 37.75
CA LEU A 28 8.52 16.35 36.28
C LEU A 28 7.11 16.17 35.74
N HIS A 29 6.57 17.21 35.11
CA HIS A 29 5.37 17.11 34.29
C HIS A 29 5.73 16.51 32.94
N GLU A 30 5.21 15.32 32.62
CA GLU A 30 5.24 14.79 31.26
C GLU A 30 4.24 15.55 30.38
N GLY A 31 4.76 16.54 29.65
CA GLY A 31 3.99 17.33 28.69
C GLY A 31 3.78 16.58 27.38
N VAL A 32 2.56 16.12 27.13
CA VAL A 32 2.15 15.62 25.80
C VAL A 32 2.10 16.79 24.82
N TYR A 33 2.92 16.74 23.77
CA TYR A 33 2.96 17.78 22.75
C TYR A 33 1.85 17.59 21.71
N TYR A 34 0.95 18.57 21.62
CA TYR A 34 0.03 18.72 20.49
C TYR A 34 0.68 19.55 19.38
N VAL A 35 0.66 19.06 18.15
CA VAL A 35 0.99 19.87 16.97
C VAL A 35 -0.24 20.68 16.57
N VAL A 36 -0.19 22.00 16.80
CA VAL A 36 -1.23 22.94 16.35
C VAL A 36 -0.73 23.64 15.09
N THR A 37 -1.24 23.25 13.92
CA THR A 37 -1.06 23.99 12.67
C THR A 37 -2.01 25.19 12.64
N LYS A 38 -1.46 26.40 12.59
CA LYS A 38 -2.26 27.64 12.59
C LYS A 38 -2.87 27.91 11.20
N GLU A 39 -4.07 28.50 11.22
CA GLU A 39 -4.88 28.85 10.06
C GLU A 39 -4.22 29.88 9.11
N VAL A 40 -4.67 29.88 7.86
CA VAL A 40 -4.61 31.01 6.92
C VAL A 40 -6.00 31.16 6.31
N ASP A 41 -6.61 32.34 6.46
CA ASP A 41 -7.95 32.61 5.96
C ASP A 41 -8.01 32.69 4.41
N SER A 42 -9.05 32.05 3.85
CA SER A 42 -9.95 32.46 2.74
C SER A 42 -9.46 33.53 1.72
N ILE A 43 -9.69 33.48 0.40
CA ILE A 43 -10.65 32.75 -0.45
C ILE A 43 -10.05 32.54 -1.86
N ALA A 44 -10.18 31.37 -2.47
CA ALA A 44 -10.42 31.19 -3.92
C ALA A 44 -10.77 29.72 -4.22
N ALA A 45 -11.84 29.47 -4.97
CA ALA A 45 -12.16 28.14 -5.49
C ALA A 45 -11.61 27.96 -6.91
N TYR A 46 -10.99 26.83 -7.19
CA TYR A 46 -10.78 26.32 -8.54
C TYR A 46 -11.02 24.82 -8.58
N GLU A 47 -12.03 24.39 -9.32
CA GLU A 47 -12.08 23.02 -9.84
C GLU A 47 -10.93 22.86 -10.84
N VAL A 48 -10.22 21.74 -10.78
CA VAL A 48 -9.33 21.30 -11.85
C VAL A 48 -9.73 19.87 -12.22
N ALA A 49 -10.70 19.76 -13.11
CA ALA A 49 -10.87 18.54 -13.89
C ALA A 49 -9.61 18.35 -14.75
N ILE A 50 -9.04 17.15 -14.73
CA ILE A 50 -7.92 16.78 -15.59
C ILE A 50 -8.42 15.74 -16.58
N ASP A 51 -8.66 16.19 -17.81
CA ASP A 51 -8.84 15.33 -18.97
C ASP A 51 -7.92 15.81 -20.11
N HIS A 52 -7.48 14.87 -20.94
CA HIS A 52 -6.45 14.93 -22.00
C HIS A 52 -5.86 16.29 -22.47
N MET A 53 -4.51 16.45 -22.47
CA MET A 53 -3.66 16.31 -23.70
C MET A 53 -2.14 16.63 -23.58
N THR A 54 -1.35 15.90 -24.37
CA THR A 54 -0.06 16.24 -25.06
C THR A 54 1.15 16.90 -24.36
N ALA A 55 2.14 16.05 -24.02
CA ALA A 55 3.52 16.02 -24.59
C ALA A 55 4.52 17.22 -24.53
N GLN A 56 5.68 16.93 -23.89
CA GLN A 56 7.06 17.45 -24.17
C GLN A 56 7.40 18.90 -23.67
N PRO A 57 8.68 19.26 -23.41
CA PRO A 57 9.43 18.87 -22.20
C PRO A 57 10.20 20.04 -21.52
N TYR A 58 10.84 19.82 -20.35
CA TYR A 58 12.23 20.23 -19.96
C TYR A 58 12.52 20.03 -18.44
N ILE A 59 13.74 19.51 -18.14
CA ILE A 59 14.67 19.77 -17.00
C ILE A 59 14.07 20.44 -15.71
N GLY A 60 14.18 19.93 -14.46
CA GLY A 60 15.17 19.07 -13.78
C GLY A 60 16.14 19.94 -12.93
N ILE A 61 16.46 19.76 -11.63
CA ILE A 61 16.33 18.64 -10.66
C ILE A 61 16.08 19.23 -9.23
N PRO A 62 16.30 18.55 -8.08
CA PRO A 62 15.27 17.98 -7.18
C PRO A 62 14.95 18.77 -5.89
N ALA A 63 13.79 18.46 -5.29
CA ALA A 63 13.67 18.01 -3.88
C ALA A 63 12.21 17.61 -3.56
N SER A 64 11.97 16.40 -3.06
CA SER A 64 10.70 15.98 -2.47
C SER A 64 10.93 15.34 -1.11
N ILE A 65 10.20 15.78 -0.10
CA ILE A 65 10.33 15.31 1.29
C ILE A 65 9.72 13.91 1.41
N ASP A 66 10.45 13.00 2.04
CA ASP A 66 10.07 11.60 2.23
C ASP A 66 9.53 11.39 3.66
N TYR A 67 8.30 10.87 3.78
CA TYR A 67 7.70 10.42 5.04
C TYR A 67 7.60 8.90 5.03
N SER A 68 8.74 8.23 5.20
CA SER A 68 8.82 6.79 5.42
C SER A 68 9.60 6.49 6.70
N GLY A 69 9.03 5.62 7.54
CA GLY A 69 9.65 5.21 8.81
C GLY A 69 10.75 4.17 8.59
N ASN A 70 11.91 4.42 9.21
CA ASN A 70 12.97 3.45 9.50
C ASN A 70 13.67 2.78 8.30
N SER A 71 14.56 3.52 7.63
CA SER A 71 15.95 3.09 7.40
C SER A 71 16.83 4.27 6.94
N TYR A 72 17.76 4.70 7.79
CA TYR A 72 18.60 5.88 7.51
C TYR A 72 19.99 5.47 6.99
N CYS A 73 20.25 5.73 5.71
CA CYS A 73 21.60 5.66 5.14
C CYS A 73 22.16 7.09 5.02
N VAL A 74 23.12 7.45 5.89
CA VAL A 74 23.76 8.79 5.91
C VAL A 74 25.20 8.68 5.42
N THR A 75 25.45 9.07 4.17
CA THR A 75 26.79 9.10 3.58
C THR A 75 27.46 10.47 3.78
N SER A 76 28.36 10.58 4.76
CA SER A 76 29.13 11.80 5.02
C SER A 76 30.36 11.93 4.11
N HIS A 77 30.39 12.93 3.24
CA HIS A 77 31.59 13.32 2.49
C HIS A 77 32.63 14.06 3.36
N THR A 78 33.19 13.37 4.35
CA THR A 78 34.46 13.71 5.03
C THR A 78 34.87 12.52 5.92
N GLY A 79 36.04 11.95 5.68
CA GLY A 79 36.41 10.68 6.32
C GLY A 79 37.12 10.84 7.66
N THR A 80 36.45 10.44 8.76
CA THR A 80 37.09 9.97 9.99
C THR A 80 36.17 9.01 10.76
N SER A 81 36.69 7.83 11.11
CA SER A 81 36.29 6.97 12.25
C SER A 81 34.79 6.75 12.52
N VAL A 82 34.21 5.71 11.92
CA VAL A 82 32.92 5.15 12.36
C VAL A 82 33.13 4.18 13.54
N LEU A 83 32.37 4.38 14.62
CA LEU A 83 32.06 3.33 15.60
C LEU A 83 30.60 2.92 15.40
N PRO A 84 30.28 1.61 15.21
CA PRO A 84 28.91 1.18 14.98
C PRO A 84 28.10 1.22 16.28
N LEU A 85 27.02 1.99 16.29
CA LEU A 85 25.98 1.93 17.33
C LEU A 85 24.94 0.88 16.91
N SER A 86 25.04 -0.33 17.46
CA SER A 86 23.97 -1.31 17.40
C SER A 86 22.86 -0.94 18.40
N PHE A 87 21.68 -0.61 17.90
CA PHE A 87 20.49 -0.45 18.73
C PHE A 87 19.87 -1.82 19.03
N ASP A 88 20.34 -2.43 20.11
CA ASP A 88 19.64 -3.55 20.76
C ASP A 88 18.43 -2.97 21.52
N TYR A 89 17.22 -3.42 21.18
CA TYR A 89 15.99 -2.85 21.72
C TYR A 89 15.62 -3.38 23.12
N ASP A 90 16.30 -4.42 23.61
CA ASP A 90 16.02 -5.02 24.92
C ASP A 90 16.78 -4.37 26.10
N ASN A 91 17.60 -3.32 25.88
CA ASN A 91 18.27 -2.57 26.95
C ASN A 91 18.41 -1.04 26.69
N PRO A 92 17.74 -0.16 27.45
CA PRO A 92 17.87 1.30 27.29
C PRO A 92 19.18 1.84 27.90
N VAL A 93 20.05 2.40 27.06
CA VAL A 93 21.30 3.06 27.50
C VAL A 93 21.07 4.53 27.81
N HIS A 94 21.24 4.93 29.08
CA HIS A 94 21.14 6.33 29.51
C HIS A 94 22.35 7.18 29.07
N ILE A 95 22.22 7.90 27.96
CA ILE A 95 23.15 8.96 27.56
C ILE A 95 22.88 10.21 28.41
N THR A 96 23.84 10.61 29.26
CA THR A 96 23.66 11.65 30.29
C THR A 96 24.31 13.00 29.98
N LYS A 97 24.98 13.17 28.83
CA LYS A 97 25.46 14.48 28.35
C LYS A 97 25.77 14.49 26.87
N ILE A 98 25.56 15.64 26.23
CA ILE A 98 26.13 16.03 24.93
C ILE A 98 26.85 17.36 25.17
N ASP A 99 28.04 17.51 24.60
CA ASP A 99 28.83 18.74 24.68
C ASP A 99 28.77 19.53 23.36
N PHE A 100 28.72 20.87 23.46
CA PHE A 100 28.55 21.82 22.35
C PHE A 100 29.74 22.77 22.20
N SER A 101 30.90 22.38 22.73
CA SER A 101 32.12 23.20 22.87
C SER A 101 32.79 23.69 21.56
N ASN A 102 32.29 23.31 20.38
CA ASN A 102 32.90 23.64 19.07
C ASN A 102 31.93 24.29 18.05
N ALA A 103 31.07 25.22 18.49
CA ALA A 103 30.28 26.04 17.57
C ALA A 103 31.13 27.19 16.97
N VAL A 104 31.51 27.09 15.69
CA VAL A 104 32.25 28.15 14.97
C VAL A 104 31.32 29.26 14.49
N ASN A 105 31.78 30.50 14.60
CA ASN A 105 30.97 31.71 14.40
C ASN A 105 30.82 32.08 12.91
N ILE A 106 29.59 32.27 12.42
CA ILE A 106 29.31 32.51 10.98
C ILE A 106 29.02 34.00 10.74
N LYS A 107 29.96 34.68 10.07
CA LYS A 107 29.74 35.91 9.30
C LYS A 107 30.62 35.88 8.04
N GLU A 108 30.26 36.72 7.07
CA GLU A 108 30.96 36.96 5.79
C GLU A 108 30.80 35.89 4.69
N LEU A 109 29.60 35.81 4.12
CA LEU A 109 29.39 35.43 2.70
C LEU A 109 28.34 36.35 2.03
N PRO A 110 28.36 36.53 0.69
CA PRO A 110 27.48 37.48 -0.03
C PRO A 110 26.06 36.95 -0.30
N PRO A 111 25.11 37.82 -0.75
CA PRO A 111 23.68 37.53 -0.63
C PRO A 111 23.07 36.71 -1.77
N VAL A 112 22.43 35.60 -1.39
CA VAL A 112 21.28 34.99 -2.07
C VAL A 112 20.18 34.81 -1.01
N GLN A 113 18.90 34.83 -1.41
CA GLN A 113 17.76 34.95 -0.49
C GLN A 113 17.65 33.78 0.50
N TYR A 114 17.77 34.07 1.79
CA TYR A 114 17.33 33.20 2.89
C TYR A 114 16.17 33.86 3.63
N MET A 115 15.17 33.05 4.00
CA MET A 115 14.08 33.49 4.87
C MET A 115 14.62 33.60 6.30
N ALA A 116 14.53 34.79 6.91
CA ALA A 116 15.20 35.07 8.17
C ALA A 116 14.51 34.41 9.37
N ILE A 117 15.26 33.69 10.21
CA ILE A 117 14.82 33.27 11.54
C ILE A 117 14.83 34.51 12.45
N ALA A 118 13.68 35.18 12.54
CA ALA A 118 13.49 36.31 13.44
C ALA A 118 13.24 35.79 14.88
N ALA A 119 14.28 35.85 15.72
CA ALA A 119 14.15 35.56 17.15
C ALA A 119 13.38 36.71 17.85
N VAL A 120 12.06 36.57 17.96
CA VAL A 120 11.20 37.53 18.68
C VAL A 120 11.28 37.26 20.18
N ARG A 121 11.96 38.16 20.89
CA ARG A 121 11.98 38.23 22.35
C ARG A 121 10.62 38.74 22.84
N VAL A 122 9.96 37.99 23.72
CA VAL A 122 8.77 38.45 24.45
C VAL A 122 9.14 38.59 25.92
N ASP A 123 9.44 39.83 26.32
CA ASP A 123 9.64 40.20 27.72
C ASP A 123 8.27 40.23 28.47
N THR A 124 8.32 40.25 29.81
CA THR A 124 7.20 39.85 30.69
C THR A 124 6.37 41.03 31.26
N PHE A 125 5.14 40.75 31.73
CA PHE A 125 4.17 41.68 32.40
C PHE A 125 3.52 42.74 31.47
N VAL A 126 2.38 43.40 31.76
CA VAL A 126 1.59 43.65 32.99
C VAL A 126 0.05 43.57 32.71
N LEU A 127 -0.77 43.27 33.73
CA LEU A 127 -2.22 43.58 33.85
C LEU A 127 -2.45 44.38 35.15
N PRO A 128 -3.55 45.17 35.36
CA PRO A 128 -4.58 45.69 34.45
C PRO A 128 -4.59 47.27 34.47
N PRO A 129 -5.68 48.05 34.20
CA PRO A 129 -6.97 48.07 34.92
C PRO A 129 -8.23 48.01 34.01
N ALA A 130 -9.43 48.11 34.61
CA ALA A 130 -10.75 47.90 33.97
C ALA A 130 -11.54 49.22 33.75
N ILE A 131 -12.89 49.16 33.82
CA ILE A 131 -13.91 50.26 33.82
C ILE A 131 -14.28 50.78 32.40
N GLU A 132 -15.56 50.85 31.96
CA GLU A 132 -16.86 50.51 32.61
C GLU A 132 -18.01 50.28 31.58
N THR A 133 -18.91 49.29 31.86
CA THR A 133 -20.41 49.24 31.76
C THR A 133 -21.19 49.78 30.52
N TYR A 134 -22.46 49.44 30.22
CA TYR A 134 -23.64 48.75 30.86
C TYR A 134 -24.63 48.40 29.69
N GLU A 135 -25.66 47.53 29.68
CA GLU A 135 -26.30 46.46 30.50
C GLU A 135 -26.80 45.37 29.48
N ALA A 136 -27.14 44.09 29.75
CA ALA A 136 -27.75 43.33 30.86
C ALA A 136 -29.30 43.23 30.81
N PRO A 137 -29.94 42.29 31.56
CA PRO A 137 -29.43 41.14 32.34
C PRO A 137 -29.88 39.78 31.72
N LEU A 138 -29.74 38.56 32.27
CA LEU A 138 -29.22 37.96 33.53
C LEU A 138 -28.27 36.78 33.15
N SER A 139 -27.21 36.30 33.82
CA SER A 139 -26.57 36.49 35.15
C SER A 139 -27.24 35.83 36.39
N ILE A 140 -26.59 34.98 37.21
CA ILE A 140 -25.26 34.30 37.16
C ILE A 140 -25.17 33.29 38.34
N SER A 141 -24.33 32.23 38.24
CA SER A 141 -23.54 31.62 39.36
C SER A 141 -22.94 30.26 38.91
N ASP A 142 -21.68 29.89 39.16
CA ASP A 142 -20.53 30.64 39.72
C ASP A 142 -19.21 29.99 39.22
N PRO A 143 -18.22 30.75 38.69
CA PRO A 143 -16.89 30.25 38.36
C PRO A 143 -15.84 30.61 39.44
N ARG A 144 -15.76 29.81 40.52
CA ARG A 144 -14.58 29.55 41.38
C ARG A 144 -14.92 28.63 42.57
N ASP A 145 -14.77 27.33 42.40
CA ASP A 145 -14.58 26.38 43.51
C ASP A 145 -13.77 25.17 42.99
N PRO A 146 -12.92 24.51 43.81
CA PRO A 146 -12.07 23.41 43.34
C PRO A 146 -12.78 22.04 43.42
N ASP A 147 -12.41 21.17 42.49
CA ASP A 147 -12.68 19.72 42.36
C ASP A 147 -13.29 18.99 43.58
N PRO A 148 -14.41 18.27 43.37
CA PRO A 148 -14.44 16.88 43.83
C PRO A 148 -15.17 15.91 42.88
N LEU A 149 -14.65 15.68 41.66
CA LEU A 149 -15.01 14.54 40.80
C LEU A 149 -13.81 13.83 40.13
N SER A 150 -12.57 14.19 40.45
CA SER A 150 -11.37 13.41 40.08
C SER A 150 -11.30 12.01 40.73
N GLY A 151 -12.19 11.70 41.69
CA GLY A 151 -12.22 10.42 42.41
C GLY A 151 -13.54 9.65 42.25
N VAL A 152 -13.47 8.49 41.59
CA VAL A 152 -14.43 7.37 41.67
C VAL A 152 -15.91 7.72 41.39
N LEU A 153 -16.22 8.15 40.15
CA LEU A 153 -17.57 7.99 39.61
C LEU A 153 -17.74 6.67 38.86
N ASN A 154 -18.57 5.81 39.44
CA ASN A 154 -19.02 4.51 38.98
C ASN A 154 -19.36 4.42 37.48
N ASN A 155 -18.99 3.30 36.86
CA ASN A 155 -19.47 2.87 35.54
C ASN A 155 -21.01 2.81 35.50
N ARG A 156 -21.65 3.89 35.03
CA ARG A 156 -23.04 3.90 34.55
C ARG A 156 -23.13 4.80 33.31
N PRO A 157 -23.72 4.35 32.21
CA PRO A 157 -23.93 5.21 31.05
C PRO A 157 -24.89 6.35 31.42
N TYR A 158 -24.50 7.58 31.10
CA TYR A 158 -25.38 8.75 31.24
C TYR A 158 -26.28 8.84 30.01
N GLY A 159 -27.51 8.33 30.15
CA GLY A 159 -28.57 8.48 29.15
C GLY A 159 -29.07 9.92 29.05
N ILE A 160 -28.23 10.83 28.52
CA ILE A 160 -28.58 12.23 28.29
C ILE A 160 -29.72 12.27 27.26
N THR A 161 -30.86 12.80 27.70
CA THR A 161 -32.14 12.61 27.00
C THR A 161 -32.52 13.88 26.25
N ARG A 162 -32.46 13.81 24.91
CA ARG A 162 -32.78 14.86 23.91
C ARG A 162 -31.86 16.09 23.93
N LEU A 163 -31.50 16.53 22.72
CA LEU A 163 -30.76 17.77 22.48
C LEU A 163 -31.52 18.66 21.48
N PHE A 164 -31.65 19.94 21.81
CA PHE A 164 -32.29 20.94 20.97
C PHE A 164 -31.22 21.81 20.29
N SER A 165 -30.69 21.36 19.17
CA SER A 165 -29.74 22.14 18.36
C SER A 165 -30.46 23.32 17.69
N SER A 166 -30.09 24.54 18.05
CA SER A 166 -30.59 25.77 17.40
C SER A 166 -29.87 26.03 16.07
N GLY A 167 -30.07 25.14 15.10
CA GLY A 167 -29.44 25.22 13.78
C GLY A 167 -29.72 24.00 12.90
N ASN A 168 -29.49 24.17 11.60
CA ASN A 168 -29.72 23.14 10.59
C ASN A 168 -28.62 22.06 10.52
N LYS A 169 -27.45 22.28 11.12
CA LYS A 169 -26.33 21.34 11.07
C LYS A 169 -25.95 20.88 12.47
N LEU A 170 -25.69 19.58 12.59
CA LEU A 170 -25.16 18.96 13.78
C LEU A 170 -23.65 18.79 13.62
N ARG A 171 -22.88 19.32 14.55
CA ARG A 171 -21.43 19.40 14.50
C ARG A 171 -20.79 18.42 15.48
N HIS A 172 -19.53 18.08 15.23
CA HIS A 172 -18.76 17.19 16.09
C HIS A 172 -18.71 17.70 17.53
N VAL A 173 -18.46 19.00 17.74
CA VAL A 173 -18.42 19.61 19.09
C VAL A 173 -19.69 19.44 19.92
N ASP A 174 -20.83 19.14 19.30
CA ASP A 174 -22.11 18.94 19.99
C ASP A 174 -22.16 17.58 20.74
N PHE A 175 -21.32 16.60 20.37
CA PHE A 175 -21.27 15.24 20.98
C PHE A 175 -19.85 14.70 21.23
N SER A 176 -18.82 15.39 20.74
CA SER A 176 -17.41 14.94 20.70
C SER A 176 -16.93 14.33 22.01
N ARG A 177 -16.22 13.20 21.93
CA ARG A 177 -15.64 12.50 23.09
C ARG A 177 -16.65 12.15 24.18
N GLY A 178 -17.93 11.98 23.83
CA GLY A 178 -19.01 11.53 24.71
C GLY A 178 -18.85 10.08 25.18
N LYS A 179 -17.84 9.80 26.02
CA LYS A 179 -17.44 8.46 26.54
C LYS A 179 -18.50 7.73 27.41
N SER A 180 -19.75 8.19 27.42
CA SER A 180 -20.88 7.56 28.11
C SER A 180 -22.23 7.86 27.43
N LEU A 181 -22.21 8.43 26.22
CA LEU A 181 -23.39 8.71 25.41
C LEU A 181 -23.90 7.41 24.78
N VAL A 182 -25.15 7.02 25.07
CA VAL A 182 -25.73 5.73 24.61
C VAL A 182 -26.92 5.91 23.67
N GLU A 183 -27.76 6.91 23.91
CA GLU A 183 -28.92 7.21 23.05
C GLU A 183 -28.98 8.71 22.79
N VAL A 184 -29.13 9.08 21.51
CA VAL A 184 -29.39 10.45 21.07
C VAL A 184 -30.79 10.49 20.45
N ASP A 185 -31.57 11.52 20.81
CA ASP A 185 -32.88 11.77 20.20
C ASP A 185 -32.96 13.22 19.75
N ILE A 186 -32.84 13.42 18.44
CA ILE A 186 -32.97 14.70 17.73
C ILE A 186 -34.12 14.67 16.72
N SER A 187 -35.04 13.70 16.86
CA SER A 187 -36.19 13.48 15.96
C SER A 187 -37.16 14.66 15.86
N SER A 188 -37.12 15.58 16.83
CA SER A 188 -37.89 16.83 16.84
C SER A 188 -37.10 18.08 16.44
N SER A 189 -35.88 17.93 15.91
CA SER A 189 -35.02 19.04 15.47
C SER A 189 -35.19 19.35 13.98
N SER A 190 -34.71 20.52 13.54
CA SER A 190 -34.70 20.94 12.12
C SER A 190 -33.38 20.63 11.40
N VAL A 191 -32.61 19.64 11.86
CA VAL A 191 -31.29 19.31 11.32
C VAL A 191 -31.42 18.72 9.91
N ASP A 192 -30.72 19.31 8.93
CA ASP A 192 -30.58 18.81 7.56
C ASP A 192 -29.25 18.06 7.29
N SER A 193 -28.23 18.21 8.15
CA SER A 193 -26.95 17.53 7.95
C SER A 193 -26.19 17.21 9.24
N LEU A 194 -25.55 16.05 9.25
CA LEU A 194 -24.66 15.55 10.32
C LEU A 194 -23.20 15.75 9.86
N THR A 195 -22.62 16.93 10.06
CA THR A 195 -21.33 17.30 9.43
C THR A 195 -20.60 18.43 10.17
N GLU A 196 -19.27 18.35 10.24
CA GLU A 196 -18.39 19.46 10.57
C GLU A 196 -17.32 19.65 9.47
N HIS A 197 -16.34 20.53 9.69
CA HIS A 197 -15.35 20.94 8.70
C HIS A 197 -14.41 19.79 8.30
N SER A 198 -14.70 19.17 7.15
CA SER A 198 -13.82 18.35 6.29
C SER A 198 -13.05 17.18 6.90
N THR A 199 -13.14 16.94 8.21
CA THR A 199 -12.31 15.97 8.95
C THR A 199 -13.04 15.38 10.15
N TRP A 200 -13.87 16.16 10.87
CA TRP A 200 -14.67 15.68 11.99
C TRP A 200 -16.16 15.53 11.64
N GLY A 201 -16.78 14.49 12.20
CA GLY A 201 -18.18 14.16 12.00
C GLY A 201 -19.01 14.27 13.29
N ALA A 202 -20.34 14.44 13.14
CA ALA A 202 -21.24 14.80 14.25
C ALA A 202 -21.16 13.87 15.48
N PHE A 203 -20.97 12.57 15.28
CA PHE A 203 -20.85 11.55 16.33
C PHE A 203 -19.49 10.83 16.33
N HIS A 204 -18.45 11.45 15.78
CA HIS A 204 -17.08 10.92 15.81
C HIS A 204 -16.63 10.56 17.26
N GLU A 205 -15.98 9.40 17.41
CA GLU A 205 -15.50 8.85 18.69
C GLU A 205 -16.60 8.63 19.75
N CYS A 206 -17.87 8.53 19.36
CA CYS A 206 -18.97 8.16 20.25
C CYS A 206 -19.03 6.63 20.49
N TYR A 207 -17.95 6.04 21.00
CA TYR A 207 -17.75 4.58 21.18
C TYR A 207 -18.84 3.83 21.97
N TRP A 208 -19.71 4.54 22.70
CA TRP A 208 -20.77 3.96 23.53
C TRP A 208 -22.18 4.15 22.94
N LEU A 209 -22.29 4.83 21.81
CA LEU A 209 -23.56 5.19 21.17
C LEU A 209 -24.22 3.95 20.59
N GLU A 210 -25.36 3.56 21.14
CA GLU A 210 -26.15 2.37 20.74
C GLU A 210 -27.36 2.78 19.87
N ARG A 211 -27.86 4.03 19.97
CA ARG A 211 -28.99 4.53 19.16
C ARG A 211 -28.92 6.02 18.84
N VAL A 212 -29.36 6.40 17.64
CA VAL A 212 -29.66 7.79 17.26
C VAL A 212 -31.05 7.86 16.60
N ARG A 213 -31.98 8.65 17.14
CA ARG A 213 -33.23 9.00 16.43
C ARG A 213 -33.04 10.29 15.63
N LEU A 214 -33.11 10.18 14.31
CA LEU A 214 -32.97 11.28 13.36
C LEU A 214 -34.33 11.87 12.95
N PRO A 215 -34.41 13.15 12.55
CA PRO A 215 -35.61 13.75 11.97
C PRO A 215 -35.66 13.58 10.44
N GLU A 216 -36.86 13.61 9.87
CA GLU A 216 -37.10 13.65 8.40
C GLU A 216 -36.72 14.99 7.72
N SER A 217 -35.98 15.84 8.42
CA SER A 217 -35.24 16.97 7.85
C SER A 217 -33.83 16.59 7.38
N VAL A 218 -33.23 15.49 7.85
CA VAL A 218 -31.84 15.13 7.44
C VAL A 218 -31.80 14.76 5.96
N ARG A 219 -30.81 15.31 5.25
CA ARG A 219 -30.51 15.06 3.83
C ARG A 219 -29.10 14.51 3.64
N HIS A 220 -28.16 14.80 4.55
CA HIS A 220 -26.75 14.49 4.37
C HIS A 220 -26.09 13.93 5.63
N PHE A 221 -25.58 12.71 5.56
CA PHE A 221 -24.58 12.21 6.51
C PHE A 221 -23.19 12.63 6.00
N GLY A 222 -22.50 13.47 6.75
CA GLY A 222 -21.20 14.03 6.36
C GLY A 222 -20.03 13.08 6.57
N TYR A 223 -18.86 13.56 6.16
CA TYR A 223 -17.59 12.84 6.32
C TYR A 223 -17.36 12.49 7.80
N ASN A 224 -16.90 11.26 8.08
CA ASN A 224 -16.69 10.75 9.44
C ASN A 224 -17.91 10.83 10.40
N ALA A 225 -19.15 11.02 9.92
CA ALA A 225 -20.32 11.34 10.77
C ALA A 225 -20.55 10.38 11.95
N PHE A 226 -20.24 9.09 11.80
CA PHE A 226 -20.31 8.08 12.86
C PHE A 226 -19.00 7.27 13.00
N LEU A 227 -17.85 7.86 12.62
CA LEU A 227 -16.52 7.25 12.78
C LEU A 227 -16.31 6.80 14.25
N SER A 228 -15.89 5.55 14.44
CA SER A 228 -15.69 4.91 15.75
C SER A 228 -16.93 4.69 16.62
N CYS A 229 -18.15 4.75 16.06
CA CYS A 229 -19.39 4.36 16.74
C CYS A 229 -19.57 2.81 16.87
N ILE A 230 -18.60 2.11 17.45
CA ILE A 230 -18.51 0.62 17.52
C ILE A 230 -19.71 -0.11 18.15
N ARG A 231 -20.61 0.61 18.84
CA ARG A 231 -21.84 0.06 19.43
C ARG A 231 -23.10 0.36 18.65
N LEU A 232 -23.02 1.22 17.65
CA LEU A 232 -24.19 1.70 16.93
C LEU A 232 -24.67 0.60 16.00
N ASP A 233 -25.96 0.30 16.12
CA ASP A 233 -26.69 -0.59 15.25
C ASP A 233 -27.42 0.25 14.19
N ALA A 234 -27.48 -0.21 12.94
CA ALA A 234 -28.09 0.55 11.86
C ALA A 234 -29.63 0.60 11.94
N ASP A 235 -30.26 -0.47 12.42
CA ASP A 235 -31.69 -0.46 12.80
C ASP A 235 -31.93 0.47 14.00
N SER A 236 -30.86 0.88 14.71
CA SER A 236 -30.85 1.90 15.76
C SER A 236 -30.39 3.30 15.28
N ILE A 237 -30.00 3.50 14.01
CA ILE A 237 -29.89 4.82 13.36
C ILE A 237 -31.22 5.25 12.74
N ASN A 238 -31.98 4.30 12.16
CA ASN A 238 -33.20 4.56 11.38
C ASN A 238 -32.96 5.65 10.32
N MET A 239 -32.20 5.32 9.27
CA MET A 239 -31.88 6.28 8.20
C MET A 239 -33.16 6.86 7.59
N PRO A 240 -33.38 8.18 7.62
CA PRO A 240 -34.65 8.77 7.23
C PRO A 240 -34.90 8.60 5.73
N ASP A 241 -36.18 8.50 5.35
CA ASP A 241 -36.63 8.35 3.95
C ASP A 241 -36.15 9.48 3.04
N SER A 242 -35.79 10.61 3.65
CA SER A 242 -35.32 11.82 3.01
C SER A 242 -33.79 11.95 2.86
N LEU A 243 -33.01 10.98 3.36
CA LEU A 243 -31.55 10.94 3.20
C LEU A 243 -31.14 10.89 1.72
N ALA A 244 -30.29 11.83 1.29
CA ALA A 244 -29.88 12.04 -0.09
C ALA A 244 -28.41 11.70 -0.34
N SER A 245 -27.50 11.92 0.63
CA SER A 245 -26.10 11.49 0.53
C SER A 245 -25.51 10.94 1.82
N ILE A 246 -24.49 10.08 1.64
CA ILE A 246 -23.60 9.58 2.69
C ILE A 246 -22.17 9.75 2.18
N ASP A 247 -21.38 10.53 2.91
CA ASP A 247 -20.03 10.94 2.49
C ASP A 247 -18.94 10.03 3.13
N GLY A 248 -17.67 10.20 2.71
CA GLY A 248 -16.56 9.28 3.05
C GLY A 248 -16.36 9.01 4.53
N TYR A 249 -16.03 7.76 4.87
CA TYR A 249 -15.78 7.27 6.23
C TYR A 249 -16.91 7.52 7.25
N CYS A 250 -18.11 7.89 6.78
CA CYS A 250 -19.29 8.08 7.62
C CYS A 250 -19.54 6.87 8.52
N PHE A 251 -19.44 5.66 7.96
CA PHE A 251 -19.42 4.39 8.68
C PHE A 251 -18.01 3.82 8.60
N ASN A 252 -17.25 4.00 9.68
CA ASN A 252 -15.90 3.46 9.82
C ASN A 252 -15.69 2.99 11.26
N ALA A 253 -15.86 1.68 11.49
CA ALA A 253 -15.33 0.86 12.59
C ALA A 253 -16.04 -0.51 12.62
N ASP A 254 -15.55 -1.42 13.47
CA ASP A 254 -16.15 -2.74 13.78
C ASP A 254 -17.50 -2.62 14.52
N TRP A 255 -18.52 -2.13 13.84
CA TRP A 255 -19.89 -2.10 14.32
C TRP A 255 -20.54 -3.50 14.18
N ARG A 256 -21.67 -3.73 14.86
CA ARG A 256 -22.23 -5.07 15.12
C ARG A 256 -23.42 -5.50 14.24
N TRP A 257 -23.58 -4.90 13.06
CA TRP A 257 -24.73 -5.10 12.16
C TRP A 257 -24.29 -5.84 10.90
N ASP A 258 -25.06 -6.86 10.53
CA ASP A 258 -24.85 -7.65 9.30
C ASP A 258 -25.42 -6.97 8.04
N THR A 259 -26.44 -6.11 8.18
CA THR A 259 -27.25 -5.63 7.04
C THR A 259 -27.45 -4.12 7.03
N LEU A 260 -26.93 -3.44 5.99
CA LEU A 260 -27.23 -2.04 5.71
C LEU A 260 -28.52 -1.87 4.90
N ARG A 261 -29.37 -0.91 5.28
CA ARG A 261 -30.59 -0.55 4.55
C ARG A 261 -30.46 0.87 3.99
N LEU A 262 -30.31 1.02 2.67
CA LEU A 262 -30.20 2.33 2.00
C LEU A 262 -31.56 2.88 1.53
N PRO A 263 -32.00 4.07 2.00
CA PRO A 263 -33.26 4.69 1.59
C PRO A 263 -33.40 5.05 0.10
N ALA A 264 -34.64 5.27 -0.34
CA ALA A 264 -35.01 5.53 -1.74
C ALA A 264 -34.37 6.79 -2.36
N LYS A 265 -34.05 7.80 -1.54
CA LYS A 265 -33.51 9.08 -2.03
C LYS A 265 -31.99 9.17 -2.03
N VAL A 266 -31.28 8.15 -1.52
CA VAL A 266 -29.82 8.10 -1.52
C VAL A 266 -29.32 8.06 -2.96
N SER A 267 -28.66 9.14 -3.37
CA SER A 267 -28.27 9.43 -4.75
C SER A 267 -26.77 9.72 -4.90
N ARG A 268 -26.09 10.08 -3.81
CA ARG A 268 -24.63 10.14 -3.70
C ARG A 268 -24.16 9.26 -2.56
N LEU A 269 -23.28 8.32 -2.87
CA LEU A 269 -22.43 7.62 -1.91
C LEU A 269 -20.98 7.96 -2.26
N ASP A 270 -20.16 8.17 -1.25
CA ASP A 270 -18.70 8.16 -1.39
C ASP A 270 -18.20 6.70 -1.41
N TYR A 271 -17.06 6.40 -2.03
CA TYR A 271 -16.57 5.01 -2.14
C TYR A 271 -16.11 4.45 -0.78
N GLU A 272 -15.62 5.34 0.08
CA GLU A 272 -15.13 5.03 1.43
C GLU A 272 -16.21 5.22 2.51
N PHE A 273 -17.50 5.39 2.14
CA PHE A 273 -18.60 5.59 3.10
C PHE A 273 -18.77 4.44 4.12
N ILE A 274 -18.26 3.25 3.78
CA ILE A 274 -18.11 2.05 4.61
C ILE A 274 -16.64 1.62 4.55
N THR A 275 -15.97 1.55 5.70
CA THR A 275 -14.60 0.99 5.89
C THR A 275 -14.48 0.28 7.24
N SER A 276 -13.59 -0.69 7.39
CA SER A 276 -13.40 -1.42 8.67
C SER A 276 -14.66 -2.14 9.19
N HIS A 277 -15.52 -2.62 8.29
CA HIS A 277 -16.82 -3.21 8.62
C HIS A 277 -16.78 -4.74 8.52
N THR A 278 -15.99 -5.34 9.39
CA THR A 278 -15.67 -6.77 9.45
C THR A 278 -16.89 -7.71 9.58
N LEU A 279 -18.03 -7.21 10.10
CA LEU A 279 -19.26 -8.00 10.29
C LEU A 279 -20.35 -7.74 9.24
N LEU A 280 -20.16 -6.83 8.29
CA LEU A 280 -21.20 -6.53 7.30
C LEU A 280 -21.29 -7.67 6.26
N GLU A 281 -22.43 -8.36 6.20
CA GLU A 281 -22.74 -9.42 5.25
C GLU A 281 -23.57 -8.92 4.05
N CYS A 282 -24.38 -7.87 4.23
CA CYS A 282 -25.40 -7.46 3.28
C CYS A 282 -25.55 -5.93 3.18
N ILE A 283 -25.77 -5.43 1.96
CA ILE A 283 -26.34 -4.11 1.71
C ILE A 283 -27.66 -4.31 0.95
N GLU A 284 -28.77 -3.95 1.57
CA GLU A 284 -30.09 -3.78 0.96
C GLU A 284 -30.30 -2.34 0.46
N VAL A 285 -31.10 -2.19 -0.60
CA VAL A 285 -31.45 -0.88 -1.18
C VAL A 285 -32.96 -0.83 -1.41
N ALA A 286 -33.59 0.28 -1.02
CA ALA A 286 -35.02 0.51 -1.26
C ALA A 286 -35.40 0.30 -2.75
N PRO A 287 -36.48 -0.44 -3.09
CA PRO A 287 -36.75 -0.88 -4.46
C PRO A 287 -36.85 0.26 -5.49
N ASP A 288 -37.39 1.41 -5.07
CA ASP A 288 -37.62 2.61 -5.85
C ASP A 288 -36.43 3.60 -5.89
N ASN A 289 -35.32 3.27 -5.21
CA ASN A 289 -34.06 4.02 -5.36
C ASN A 289 -33.63 4.04 -6.84
N ARG A 290 -33.23 5.21 -7.35
CA ARG A 290 -32.97 5.41 -8.79
C ARG A 290 -31.48 5.31 -9.19
N TRP A 291 -30.58 5.24 -8.21
CA TRP A 291 -29.13 5.34 -8.40
C TRP A 291 -28.40 4.04 -8.08
N PHE A 292 -28.95 3.22 -7.18
CA PHE A 292 -28.34 1.96 -6.72
C PHE A 292 -29.32 0.78 -6.75
N LYS A 293 -28.79 -0.45 -6.75
CA LYS A 293 -29.52 -1.69 -6.44
C LYS A 293 -28.64 -2.63 -5.60
N SER A 294 -29.27 -3.48 -4.80
CA SER A 294 -28.63 -4.66 -4.22
C SER A 294 -28.86 -5.86 -5.14
N VAL A 295 -27.86 -6.72 -5.32
CA VAL A 295 -28.01 -8.03 -5.95
C VAL A 295 -27.27 -9.07 -5.13
N GLY A 296 -28.00 -9.79 -4.28
CA GLY A 296 -27.41 -10.78 -3.37
C GLY A 296 -26.46 -10.18 -2.34
N GLY A 297 -26.84 -9.06 -1.71
CA GLY A 297 -26.06 -8.37 -0.67
C GLY A 297 -24.97 -7.44 -1.19
N THR A 298 -24.45 -7.67 -2.41
CA THR A 298 -23.53 -6.74 -3.08
C THR A 298 -24.27 -5.51 -3.60
N LEU A 299 -23.69 -4.32 -3.40
CA LEU A 299 -24.21 -3.03 -3.84
C LEU A 299 -23.68 -2.68 -5.24
N TYR A 300 -24.60 -2.33 -6.14
CA TYR A 300 -24.33 -1.91 -7.52
C TYR A 300 -24.94 -0.54 -7.82
N THR A 301 -24.45 0.12 -8.87
CA THR A 301 -25.21 1.20 -9.54
C THR A 301 -26.51 0.64 -10.14
N LYS A 302 -27.54 1.48 -10.36
CA LYS A 302 -28.88 1.00 -10.76
C LYS A 302 -28.89 0.18 -12.05
N SER A 303 -27.96 0.44 -12.98
CA SER A 303 -27.77 -0.35 -14.20
C SER A 303 -27.31 -1.79 -13.91
N GLY A 304 -26.54 -2.01 -12.84
CA GLY A 304 -25.86 -3.27 -12.53
C GLY A 304 -24.46 -3.42 -13.14
N LEU A 305 -24.07 -2.49 -14.03
CA LEU A 305 -22.79 -2.57 -14.74
C LEU A 305 -21.58 -2.24 -13.83
N THR A 306 -21.78 -1.44 -12.80
CA THR A 306 -20.73 -1.08 -11.82
C THR A 306 -20.99 -1.72 -10.47
N VAL A 307 -20.02 -2.49 -9.98
CA VAL A 307 -19.96 -2.92 -8.57
C VAL A 307 -19.53 -1.72 -7.73
N PHE A 308 -20.33 -1.33 -6.74
CA PHE A 308 -20.04 -0.18 -5.89
C PHE A 308 -19.49 -0.57 -4.51
N LYS A 309 -19.98 -1.66 -3.91
CA LYS A 309 -19.43 -2.22 -2.66
C LYS A 309 -19.76 -3.70 -2.51
N ILE A 310 -18.78 -4.50 -2.10
CA ILE A 310 -18.97 -5.87 -1.63
C ILE A 310 -18.83 -5.83 -0.09
N PRO A 311 -19.82 -6.30 0.70
CA PRO A 311 -19.67 -6.45 2.15
C PRO A 311 -18.57 -7.44 2.50
N PHE A 312 -17.73 -7.14 3.50
CA PHE A 312 -16.54 -7.94 3.83
C PHE A 312 -16.87 -9.37 4.24
N SER A 313 -17.92 -9.56 5.04
CA SER A 313 -18.41 -10.87 5.49
C SER A 313 -19.56 -11.39 4.62
N LEU A 314 -19.74 -10.93 3.38
CA LEU A 314 -20.77 -11.43 2.48
C LEU A 314 -20.64 -12.95 2.30
N ASN A 315 -21.67 -13.72 2.65
CA ASN A 315 -21.65 -15.16 2.44
C ASN A 315 -21.82 -15.51 0.94
N HIS A 316 -20.73 -15.96 0.32
CA HIS A 316 -20.66 -16.40 -1.08
C HIS A 316 -20.33 -17.89 -1.27
N GLY A 317 -20.00 -18.63 -0.20
CA GLY A 317 -19.41 -19.97 -0.30
C GLY A 317 -17.99 -19.94 -0.88
N ASP A 318 -17.45 -21.08 -1.34
CA ASP A 318 -16.04 -21.18 -1.74
C ASP A 318 -15.67 -20.30 -2.96
N THR A 319 -16.63 -19.96 -3.82
CA THR A 319 -16.38 -19.21 -5.07
C THR A 319 -17.28 -17.98 -5.17
N PHE A 320 -16.69 -16.78 -5.11
CA PHE A 320 -17.38 -15.54 -5.44
C PHE A 320 -17.52 -15.37 -6.97
N PHE A 321 -18.73 -15.02 -7.43
CA PHE A 321 -19.01 -14.65 -8.81
C PHE A 321 -20.01 -13.48 -8.85
N PHE A 322 -19.85 -12.58 -9.82
CA PHE A 322 -20.84 -11.52 -10.03
C PHE A 322 -22.15 -12.09 -10.58
N ARG A 323 -23.28 -11.67 -10.01
CA ARG A 323 -24.63 -12.11 -10.39
C ARG A 323 -25.22 -11.30 -11.56
N GLU A 324 -24.42 -10.41 -12.14
CA GLU A 324 -24.73 -9.45 -13.20
C GLU A 324 -23.52 -9.38 -14.15
N GLU A 325 -23.72 -9.04 -15.43
CA GLU A 325 -22.60 -8.75 -16.32
C GLU A 325 -22.10 -7.32 -16.06
N ILE A 326 -20.94 -7.20 -15.40
CA ILE A 326 -20.33 -5.91 -15.04
C ILE A 326 -19.36 -5.41 -16.12
N ASP A 327 -19.24 -4.09 -16.26
CA ASP A 327 -18.18 -3.43 -17.02
C ASP A 327 -17.09 -2.81 -16.11
N SER A 328 -17.43 -2.56 -14.85
CA SER A 328 -16.62 -1.76 -13.93
C SER A 328 -16.71 -2.22 -12.46
N ILE A 329 -15.58 -2.10 -11.75
CA ILE A 329 -15.48 -2.26 -10.31
C ILE A 329 -15.04 -0.89 -9.75
N ALA A 330 -15.82 -0.32 -8.84
CA ALA A 330 -15.51 0.99 -8.26
C ALA A 330 -14.25 0.99 -7.36
N PRO A 331 -13.72 2.17 -6.99
CA PRO A 331 -12.74 2.28 -5.92
C PRO A 331 -13.25 1.70 -4.60
N TYR A 332 -12.33 1.20 -3.78
CA TYR A 332 -12.60 0.70 -2.41
C TYR A 332 -13.70 -0.37 -2.25
N VAL A 333 -14.10 -1.06 -3.32
CA VAL A 333 -15.23 -2.02 -3.34
C VAL A 333 -15.16 -3.08 -2.25
N HIS A 334 -13.97 -3.63 -2.01
CA HIS A 334 -13.68 -4.63 -0.98
C HIS A 334 -12.47 -4.19 -0.13
N THR A 335 -12.53 -2.99 0.44
CA THR A 335 -11.52 -2.47 1.37
C THR A 335 -11.97 -2.57 2.82
N ASP A 336 -11.18 -3.29 3.61
CA ASP A 336 -11.35 -3.40 5.07
C ASP A 336 -10.46 -2.42 5.87
N ILE A 337 -9.39 -1.89 5.26
CA ILE A 337 -8.36 -1.15 6.01
C ILE A 337 -8.77 0.29 6.34
N GLY A 338 -9.21 0.49 7.59
CA GLY A 338 -9.27 1.79 8.25
C GLY A 338 -7.88 2.38 8.57
N ASN A 339 -7.25 3.01 7.57
CA ASN A 339 -6.16 4.01 7.70
C ASN A 339 -4.96 3.72 8.62
N GLY A 340 -4.70 2.47 9.02
CA GLY A 340 -3.54 2.10 9.84
C GLY A 340 -3.12 0.64 9.69
N PHE A 341 -1.80 0.44 9.68
CA PHE A 341 -1.08 -0.82 9.85
C PHE A 341 -1.80 -1.86 10.73
N TYR A 342 -2.33 -2.97 10.17
CA TYR A 342 -2.46 -4.32 10.79
C TYR A 342 -3.21 -5.33 9.88
N THR A 343 -2.63 -5.72 8.74
CA THR A 343 -3.21 -6.79 7.86
C THR A 343 -2.87 -8.21 8.32
N GLY A 344 -2.89 -8.46 9.62
CA GLY A 344 -2.47 -9.75 10.21
C GLY A 344 -3.31 -10.24 11.38
N MET A 345 -4.46 -9.62 11.66
CA MET A 345 -5.28 -9.94 12.84
C MET A 345 -6.81 -9.92 12.60
N LEU A 346 -7.28 -9.73 11.36
CA LEU A 346 -8.70 -9.79 11.01
C LEU A 346 -8.98 -11.06 10.21
N GLU A 347 -9.57 -12.05 10.89
CA GLU A 347 -10.08 -13.28 10.26
C GLU A 347 -11.42 -12.96 9.58
N ASN A 348 -11.49 -13.10 8.25
CA ASN A 348 -12.77 -13.05 7.55
C ASN A 348 -13.51 -14.38 7.78
N PRO A 349 -14.71 -14.39 8.41
CA PRO A 349 -15.46 -15.63 8.65
C PRO A 349 -15.94 -16.31 7.36
N ASN A 350 -16.02 -15.56 6.25
CA ASN A 350 -16.41 -16.02 4.92
C ASN A 350 -15.25 -15.76 3.93
N GLU A 351 -14.08 -16.39 4.13
CA GLU A 351 -12.92 -16.21 3.25
C GLU A 351 -13.26 -16.45 1.77
N ILE A 352 -12.94 -15.50 0.90
CA ILE A 352 -12.97 -15.74 -0.55
C ILE A 352 -11.81 -16.68 -0.89
N HIS A 353 -12.13 -17.93 -1.20
CA HIS A 353 -11.19 -18.81 -1.88
C HIS A 353 -11.11 -18.39 -3.36
N ASP A 354 -12.05 -18.78 -4.22
CA ASP A 354 -12.02 -18.41 -5.64
C ASP A 354 -12.81 -17.13 -5.95
N PHE A 355 -12.35 -16.32 -6.91
CA PHE A 355 -13.06 -15.12 -7.40
C PHE A 355 -13.09 -15.12 -8.93
N VAL A 356 -14.29 -15.16 -9.51
CA VAL A 356 -14.49 -15.28 -10.97
C VAL A 356 -14.98 -13.96 -11.56
N PHE A 357 -14.11 -13.31 -12.34
CA PHE A 357 -14.47 -12.16 -13.18
C PHE A 357 -15.22 -12.58 -14.44
N ASN A 358 -16.16 -11.76 -14.89
CA ASN A 358 -16.82 -11.92 -16.18
C ASN A 358 -15.98 -11.30 -17.31
N THR A 359 -16.18 -11.80 -18.54
CA THR A 359 -15.48 -11.30 -19.76
C THR A 359 -15.77 -9.83 -20.08
N GLY A 360 -16.91 -9.30 -19.61
CA GLY A 360 -17.34 -7.91 -19.83
C GLY A 360 -16.54 -6.85 -19.08
N LEU A 361 -15.80 -7.23 -18.03
CA LEU A 361 -15.05 -6.29 -17.18
C LEU A 361 -13.96 -5.54 -17.96
N ARG A 362 -13.95 -4.22 -17.83
CA ARG A 362 -13.04 -3.29 -18.53
C ARG A 362 -12.29 -2.34 -17.61
N GLN A 363 -12.86 -2.03 -16.44
CA GLN A 363 -12.34 -1.01 -15.53
C GLN A 363 -12.37 -1.48 -14.07
N ILE A 364 -11.35 -1.08 -13.32
CA ILE A 364 -11.23 -1.28 -11.87
C ILE A 364 -10.87 0.09 -11.27
N GLY A 365 -11.28 0.36 -10.04
CA GLY A 365 -10.93 1.58 -9.30
C GLY A 365 -9.68 1.44 -8.44
N ASN A 366 -9.11 2.59 -8.03
CA ASN A 366 -8.03 2.61 -7.05
C ASN A 366 -8.48 1.92 -5.74
N CYS A 367 -7.55 1.22 -5.08
CA CYS A 367 -7.82 0.49 -3.84
C CYS A 367 -8.94 -0.58 -3.89
N ALA A 368 -9.49 -0.97 -5.06
CA ALA A 368 -10.71 -1.78 -5.15
C ALA A 368 -10.72 -3.08 -4.31
N PHE A 369 -9.57 -3.73 -4.17
CA PHE A 369 -9.33 -4.93 -3.35
C PHE A 369 -8.20 -4.73 -2.32
N ARG A 370 -7.94 -3.48 -1.91
CA ARG A 370 -6.92 -3.15 -0.90
C ARG A 370 -7.25 -3.80 0.44
N GLY A 371 -6.36 -4.65 0.94
CA GLY A 371 -6.59 -5.44 2.15
C GLY A 371 -7.58 -6.59 1.98
N SER A 372 -7.89 -7.01 0.75
CA SER A 372 -8.83 -8.11 0.51
C SER A 372 -8.24 -9.46 0.94
N THR A 373 -9.09 -10.31 1.51
CA THR A 373 -8.76 -11.67 2.00
C THR A 373 -8.89 -12.76 0.94
N ILE A 374 -8.84 -12.40 -0.35
CA ILE A 374 -8.80 -13.36 -1.46
C ILE A 374 -7.47 -14.12 -1.39
N ARG A 375 -7.51 -15.44 -1.11
CA ARG A 375 -6.28 -16.25 -0.88
C ARG A 375 -5.72 -16.97 -2.11
N THR A 376 -6.47 -17.07 -3.20
CA THR A 376 -6.10 -17.85 -4.40
C THR A 376 -5.44 -16.98 -5.48
N ALA A 377 -5.23 -17.56 -6.67
CA ALA A 377 -4.74 -16.84 -7.84
C ALA A 377 -5.91 -16.20 -8.63
N LEU A 378 -5.90 -14.88 -8.77
CA LEU A 378 -6.91 -14.15 -9.53
C LEU A 378 -6.68 -14.28 -11.04
N ASN A 379 -7.72 -14.62 -11.80
CA ASN A 379 -7.63 -14.73 -13.26
C ASN A 379 -8.35 -13.57 -13.96
N PHE A 380 -7.58 -12.60 -14.47
CA PHE A 380 -8.07 -11.53 -15.34
C PHE A 380 -7.92 -11.86 -16.83
N GLY A 381 -7.38 -13.02 -17.21
CA GLY A 381 -7.01 -13.35 -18.58
C GLY A 381 -8.15 -13.39 -19.59
N SER A 382 -9.40 -13.55 -19.12
CA SER A 382 -10.63 -13.48 -19.92
C SER A 382 -11.24 -12.08 -19.99
N THR A 383 -10.71 -11.10 -19.25
CA THR A 383 -11.27 -9.75 -19.12
C THR A 383 -10.67 -8.76 -20.14
N SER A 384 -11.34 -7.62 -20.33
CA SER A 384 -10.87 -6.50 -21.15
C SER A 384 -10.25 -5.37 -20.33
N VAL A 385 -9.70 -5.67 -19.14
CA VAL A 385 -9.13 -4.67 -18.22
C VAL A 385 -7.81 -4.13 -18.78
N SER A 386 -7.78 -2.83 -19.08
CA SER A 386 -6.64 -2.18 -19.73
C SER A 386 -5.57 -1.66 -18.76
N SER A 387 -5.86 -1.57 -17.45
CA SER A 387 -4.90 -1.15 -16.41
C SER A 387 -5.25 -1.73 -15.04
N ILE A 388 -4.23 -1.99 -14.22
CA ILE A 388 -4.40 -2.22 -12.78
C ILE A 388 -4.16 -0.87 -12.05
N PRO A 389 -5.14 -0.30 -11.34
CA PRO A 389 -5.00 1.02 -10.71
C PRO A 389 -4.01 1.07 -9.53
N ALA A 390 -3.80 2.28 -8.99
CA ALA A 390 -2.96 2.47 -7.80
C ALA A 390 -3.58 1.80 -6.57
N PHE A 391 -2.73 1.20 -5.72
CA PHE A 391 -3.11 0.45 -4.52
C PHE A 391 -4.15 -0.66 -4.72
N CYS A 392 -4.46 -1.08 -5.95
CA CYS A 392 -5.64 -1.89 -6.28
C CYS A 392 -5.78 -3.16 -5.44
N PHE A 393 -4.68 -3.87 -5.19
CA PHE A 393 -4.57 -5.07 -4.38
C PHE A 393 -3.63 -4.88 -3.18
N ALA A 394 -3.21 -3.65 -2.86
CA ALA A 394 -2.22 -3.40 -1.83
C ALA A 394 -2.60 -4.06 -0.50
N THR A 395 -1.63 -4.69 0.17
CA THR A 395 -1.77 -5.41 1.45
C THR A 395 -2.84 -6.51 1.45
N SER A 396 -3.18 -7.09 0.28
CA SER A 396 -4.10 -8.23 0.17
C SER A 396 -3.40 -9.57 0.39
N ASP A 397 -4.19 -10.59 0.74
CA ASP A 397 -3.74 -11.98 0.94
C ASP A 397 -3.63 -12.79 -0.38
N LEU A 398 -3.60 -12.08 -1.52
CA LEU A 398 -3.59 -12.59 -2.88
C LEU A 398 -2.48 -13.63 -3.10
N GLY A 399 -2.83 -14.83 -3.54
CA GLY A 399 -1.88 -15.92 -3.79
C GLY A 399 -1.13 -15.77 -5.13
N GLY A 400 -1.83 -15.35 -6.18
CA GLY A 400 -1.27 -15.23 -7.54
C GLY A 400 -2.11 -14.32 -8.43
N ILE A 401 -1.61 -13.95 -9.61
CA ILE A 401 -2.43 -13.23 -10.61
C ILE A 401 -2.06 -13.55 -12.07
N GLU A 402 -3.06 -13.90 -12.87
CA GLU A 402 -2.98 -13.89 -14.34
C GLU A 402 -3.54 -12.56 -14.87
N LEU A 403 -2.68 -11.75 -15.48
CA LEU A 403 -2.98 -10.41 -15.99
C LEU A 403 -3.50 -10.44 -17.45
N PRO A 404 -4.42 -9.54 -17.83
CA PRO A 404 -5.11 -9.59 -19.12
C PRO A 404 -4.18 -9.32 -20.31
N ILE A 405 -4.55 -9.83 -21.49
CA ILE A 405 -3.75 -9.73 -22.71
C ILE A 405 -3.59 -8.29 -23.23
N GLU A 406 -4.60 -7.44 -23.02
CA GLU A 406 -4.61 -6.02 -23.39
C GLU A 406 -4.10 -5.08 -22.26
N LEU A 407 -3.41 -5.62 -21.24
CA LEU A 407 -2.92 -4.79 -20.13
C LEU A 407 -1.88 -3.76 -20.63
N SER A 408 -2.19 -2.48 -20.47
CA SER A 408 -1.29 -1.38 -20.81
C SER A 408 -0.39 -0.96 -19.65
N SER A 409 -0.89 -1.03 -18.41
CA SER A 409 -0.23 -0.40 -17.27
C SER A 409 -0.60 -0.97 -15.90
N ILE A 410 0.33 -0.83 -14.94
CA ILE A 410 0.15 -1.14 -13.52
C ILE A 410 0.50 0.11 -12.70
N GLY A 411 -0.43 0.52 -11.85
CA GLY A 411 -0.34 1.72 -11.01
C GLY A 411 0.58 1.58 -9.80
N SER A 412 0.89 2.72 -9.17
CA SER A 412 1.80 2.76 -8.03
C SER A 412 1.22 2.01 -6.83
N TRP A 413 2.07 1.29 -6.09
CA TRP A 413 1.66 0.41 -4.99
C TRP A 413 0.59 -0.65 -5.34
N ALA A 414 0.35 -0.98 -6.61
CA ALA A 414 -0.78 -1.85 -7.03
C ALA A 414 -0.88 -3.18 -6.25
N PHE A 415 0.26 -3.79 -5.91
CA PHE A 415 0.40 -5.01 -5.12
C PHE A 415 1.37 -4.83 -3.93
N ASP A 416 1.59 -3.59 -3.45
CA ASP A 416 2.50 -3.34 -2.31
C ASP A 416 2.08 -4.17 -1.09
N ARG A 417 3.01 -4.93 -0.52
CA ARG A 417 2.82 -5.82 0.64
C ARG A 417 1.78 -6.92 0.43
N CYS A 418 1.59 -7.43 -0.79
CA CYS A 418 0.88 -8.70 -1.00
C CYS A 418 1.76 -9.86 -0.48
N LEU A 419 1.75 -10.10 0.83
CA LEU A 419 2.70 -11.00 1.50
C LEU A 419 2.63 -12.45 1.02
N ARG A 420 1.50 -12.85 0.42
CA ARG A 420 1.21 -14.20 -0.09
C ARG A 420 1.38 -14.35 -1.61
N LEU A 421 1.67 -13.27 -2.34
CA LEU A 421 1.72 -13.28 -3.80
C LEU A 421 2.95 -14.04 -4.30
N ASP A 422 2.76 -15.28 -4.78
CA ASP A 422 3.83 -16.15 -5.26
C ASP A 422 4.15 -15.97 -6.76
N SER A 423 3.17 -15.49 -7.54
CA SER A 423 3.25 -15.47 -9.01
C SER A 423 2.49 -14.31 -9.65
N VAL A 424 3.14 -13.67 -10.63
CA VAL A 424 2.56 -12.62 -11.48
C VAL A 424 2.76 -13.02 -12.94
N ARG A 425 1.68 -13.40 -13.63
CA ARG A 425 1.72 -13.90 -15.00
C ARG A 425 1.14 -12.88 -15.99
N PHE A 426 2.01 -12.30 -16.81
CA PHE A 426 1.58 -11.48 -17.95
C PHE A 426 1.14 -12.36 -19.12
N LEU A 427 -0.10 -12.24 -19.58
CA LEU A 427 -0.58 -12.91 -20.81
C LEU A 427 -0.34 -12.07 -22.08
N GLY A 428 -0.18 -10.75 -21.92
CA GLY A 428 0.14 -9.80 -22.99
C GLY A 428 1.61 -9.37 -23.00
N SER A 429 2.02 -8.72 -24.09
CA SER A 429 3.37 -8.22 -24.35
C SER A 429 3.43 -6.69 -24.54
N VAL A 430 2.35 -6.00 -24.18
CA VAL A 430 2.08 -4.59 -24.54
C VAL A 430 2.10 -3.62 -23.35
N VAL A 431 2.50 -4.08 -22.15
CA VAL A 431 2.63 -3.21 -20.97
C VAL A 431 3.70 -2.16 -21.22
N SER A 432 3.34 -0.89 -21.07
CA SER A 432 4.23 0.26 -21.28
C SER A 432 4.68 0.94 -19.98
N SER A 433 3.97 0.71 -18.88
CA SER A 433 4.28 1.29 -17.57
C SER A 433 3.95 0.34 -16.42
N ILE A 434 4.93 0.13 -15.54
CA ILE A 434 4.73 -0.47 -14.22
C ILE A 434 5.31 0.52 -13.23
N ALA A 435 4.45 1.16 -12.44
CA ALA A 435 4.82 2.33 -11.64
C ALA A 435 5.58 1.98 -10.33
N GLY A 436 5.97 3.00 -9.59
CA GLY A 436 6.77 2.85 -8.37
C GLY A 436 6.08 2.00 -7.30
N ARG A 437 6.86 1.16 -6.61
CA ARG A 437 6.39 0.24 -5.57
C ARG A 437 5.29 -0.75 -5.99
N ALA A 438 5.09 -0.99 -7.30
CA ALA A 438 3.98 -1.84 -7.77
C ALA A 438 3.97 -3.25 -7.17
N PHE A 439 5.12 -3.82 -6.80
CA PHE A 439 5.24 -5.12 -6.13
C PHE A 439 6.08 -5.04 -4.83
N SER A 440 6.21 -3.87 -4.19
CA SER A 440 7.16 -3.69 -3.07
C SER A 440 6.72 -4.47 -1.81
N ALA A 441 7.65 -5.21 -1.21
CA ALA A 441 7.44 -6.13 -0.09
C ALA A 441 6.46 -7.29 -0.38
N CYS A 442 6.45 -7.81 -1.61
CA CYS A 442 5.80 -9.06 -1.99
C CYS A 442 6.64 -10.26 -1.51
N THR A 443 6.64 -10.52 -0.19
CA THR A 443 7.57 -11.46 0.46
C THR A 443 7.45 -12.94 0.06
N SER A 444 6.50 -13.32 -0.81
CA SER A 444 6.36 -14.67 -1.38
C SER A 444 6.72 -14.78 -2.86
N LEU A 445 6.95 -13.67 -3.57
CA LEU A 445 7.15 -13.66 -5.02
C LEU A 445 8.50 -14.28 -5.38
N ASP A 446 8.52 -15.45 -6.04
CA ASP A 446 9.76 -16.19 -6.34
C ASP A 446 10.46 -15.67 -7.61
N SER A 447 9.71 -15.23 -8.62
CA SER A 447 10.28 -14.66 -9.85
C SER A 447 9.39 -13.61 -10.51
N LEU A 448 10.02 -12.69 -11.24
CA LEU A 448 9.34 -11.64 -12.02
C LEU A 448 9.87 -11.62 -13.46
N ASP A 449 9.08 -12.17 -14.39
CA ASP A 449 9.41 -12.22 -15.81
C ASP A 449 8.73 -11.08 -16.59
N LEU A 450 9.51 -10.06 -16.93
CA LEU A 450 9.09 -8.94 -17.76
C LEU A 450 9.66 -9.04 -19.20
N SER A 451 10.37 -10.12 -19.54
CA SER A 451 11.14 -10.25 -20.79
C SER A 451 10.31 -10.01 -22.05
N ALA A 452 9.04 -10.45 -22.03
CA ALA A 452 8.09 -10.32 -23.13
C ALA A 452 7.54 -8.89 -23.35
N GLN A 453 7.78 -7.92 -22.46
CA GLN A 453 7.13 -6.60 -22.53
C GLN A 453 7.83 -5.67 -23.54
N THR A 454 7.24 -5.56 -24.73
CA THR A 454 7.79 -4.84 -25.89
C THR A 454 7.78 -3.31 -25.77
N ARG A 455 7.13 -2.76 -24.73
CA ARG A 455 6.89 -1.31 -24.57
C ARG A 455 7.39 -0.72 -23.24
N LEU A 456 7.90 -1.55 -22.32
CA LEU A 456 8.23 -1.12 -20.95
C LEU A 456 9.62 -0.45 -20.91
N ARG A 457 9.64 0.89 -20.94
CA ARG A 457 10.89 1.68 -21.03
C ARG A 457 11.64 1.90 -19.72
N THR A 458 10.96 1.73 -18.58
CA THR A 458 11.50 2.08 -17.27
C THR A 458 11.13 1.02 -16.24
N ILE A 459 12.13 0.51 -15.53
CA ILE A 459 11.94 -0.19 -14.26
C ILE A 459 11.84 0.88 -13.17
N SER A 460 10.65 0.99 -12.56
CA SER A 460 10.31 2.09 -11.65
C SER A 460 10.98 2.01 -10.28
N ALA A 461 11.03 3.15 -9.58
CA ALA A 461 11.66 3.25 -8.27
C ALA A 461 10.98 2.34 -7.26
N TYR A 462 11.78 1.62 -6.46
CA TYR A 462 11.31 0.67 -5.45
C TYR A 462 10.37 -0.44 -5.97
N LEU A 463 10.44 -0.84 -7.26
CA LEU A 463 9.51 -1.78 -7.90
C LEU A 463 9.23 -3.04 -7.05
N CYS A 464 10.30 -3.69 -6.59
CA CYS A 464 10.33 -4.92 -5.81
C CYS A 464 11.04 -4.73 -4.45
N ALA A 465 10.98 -3.51 -3.90
CA ALA A 465 11.75 -3.16 -2.70
C ALA A 465 11.33 -3.99 -1.48
N GLY A 466 12.26 -4.76 -0.92
CA GLY A 466 12.01 -5.65 0.23
C GLY A 466 11.44 -7.03 -0.15
N ASP A 467 11.46 -7.42 -1.43
CA ASP A 467 10.98 -8.73 -1.88
C ASP A 467 11.97 -9.84 -1.49
N SER A 468 11.91 -10.25 -0.22
CA SER A 468 12.89 -11.14 0.42
C SER A 468 13.00 -12.53 -0.21
N SER A 469 12.03 -12.95 -1.01
CA SER A 469 11.96 -14.27 -1.66
C SER A 469 12.27 -14.26 -3.17
N LEU A 470 12.39 -13.07 -3.78
CA LEU A 470 12.57 -12.92 -5.23
C LEU A 470 13.93 -13.45 -5.67
N ARG A 471 13.94 -14.51 -6.48
CA ARG A 471 15.15 -15.26 -6.91
C ARG A 471 15.66 -14.91 -8.29
N SER A 472 14.74 -14.68 -9.22
CA SER A 472 15.04 -14.45 -10.64
C SER A 472 14.20 -13.29 -11.18
N VAL A 473 14.86 -12.33 -11.83
CA VAL A 473 14.23 -11.19 -12.51
C VAL A 473 14.69 -11.16 -13.95
N LYS A 474 13.76 -11.10 -14.90
CA LYS A 474 14.08 -10.90 -16.33
C LYS A 474 13.51 -9.59 -16.83
N LEU A 475 14.36 -8.74 -17.36
CA LEU A 475 13.96 -7.44 -17.91
C LEU A 475 13.71 -7.55 -19.42
N PRO A 476 12.82 -6.73 -20.01
CA PRO A 476 12.61 -6.72 -21.45
C PRO A 476 13.76 -6.07 -22.21
N THR A 477 13.91 -6.44 -23.48
CA THR A 477 14.82 -5.78 -24.44
C THR A 477 14.47 -4.31 -24.74
N SER A 478 13.31 -3.84 -24.26
CA SER A 478 12.80 -2.49 -24.50
C SER A 478 13.13 -1.47 -23.41
N ILE A 479 13.82 -1.85 -22.33
CA ILE A 479 14.19 -0.91 -21.26
C ILE A 479 15.23 0.13 -21.72
N ASP A 480 15.03 1.37 -21.30
CA ASP A 480 16.01 2.47 -21.43
C ASP A 480 16.59 2.89 -20.06
N SER A 481 15.96 2.48 -18.95
CA SER A 481 16.24 2.99 -17.60
C SER A 481 15.83 2.04 -16.46
N ILE A 482 16.63 2.04 -15.38
CA ILE A 482 16.30 1.40 -14.10
C ILE A 482 16.44 2.45 -13.00
N SER A 483 15.38 2.67 -12.23
CA SER A 483 15.28 3.75 -11.25
C SER A 483 15.84 3.37 -9.87
N ARG A 484 16.18 4.37 -9.05
CA ARG A 484 16.67 4.18 -7.67
C ARG A 484 15.91 3.12 -6.88
N CYS A 485 16.67 2.31 -6.15
CA CYS A 485 16.17 1.29 -5.23
C CYS A 485 15.22 0.24 -5.86
N ALA A 486 15.19 0.05 -7.18
CA ALA A 486 14.22 -0.84 -7.84
C ALA A 486 14.16 -2.27 -7.25
N PHE A 487 15.32 -2.81 -6.85
CA PHE A 487 15.51 -4.13 -6.26
C PHE A 487 16.28 -4.03 -4.93
N VAL A 488 16.00 -2.99 -4.12
CA VAL A 488 16.60 -2.85 -2.78
C VAL A 488 16.07 -3.95 -1.86
N ASP A 489 16.96 -4.56 -1.09
CA ASP A 489 16.69 -5.59 -0.09
C ASP A 489 15.98 -6.86 -0.64
N CYS A 490 16.11 -7.12 -1.95
CA CYS A 490 15.81 -8.40 -2.59
C CYS A 490 16.87 -9.45 -2.21
N VAL A 491 16.96 -9.82 -0.93
CA VAL A 491 18.09 -10.62 -0.37
C VAL A 491 18.22 -12.05 -0.93
N SER A 492 17.19 -12.58 -1.59
CA SER A 492 17.24 -13.88 -2.29
C SER A 492 17.61 -13.79 -3.78
N LEU A 493 17.84 -12.58 -4.32
CA LEU A 493 18.00 -12.37 -5.76
C LEU A 493 19.32 -12.99 -6.25
N SER A 494 19.18 -14.05 -7.05
CA SER A 494 20.25 -14.97 -7.42
C SER A 494 20.50 -15.05 -8.94
N GLU A 495 19.56 -14.53 -9.73
CA GLU A 495 19.62 -14.46 -11.19
C GLU A 495 18.97 -13.16 -11.68
N ILE A 496 19.64 -12.45 -12.58
CA ILE A 496 19.11 -11.25 -13.24
C ILE A 496 19.42 -11.34 -14.73
N GLU A 497 18.40 -11.31 -15.58
CA GLU A 497 18.53 -11.28 -17.04
C GLU A 497 18.31 -9.86 -17.57
N VAL A 498 19.35 -9.30 -18.21
CA VAL A 498 19.38 -7.94 -18.76
C VAL A 498 19.75 -8.01 -20.24
N PRO A 499 18.78 -8.25 -21.15
CA PRO A 499 19.02 -8.52 -22.56
C PRO A 499 19.29 -7.24 -23.38
N VAL A 500 20.13 -6.34 -22.86
CA VAL A 500 20.46 -5.03 -23.45
C VAL A 500 21.93 -4.97 -23.80
N LEU A 501 22.23 -4.55 -25.04
CA LEU A 501 23.58 -4.62 -25.61
C LEU A 501 24.60 -3.66 -24.98
N ASP A 502 24.15 -2.60 -24.32
CA ASP A 502 24.97 -1.58 -23.67
C ASP A 502 24.49 -1.37 -22.22
N PRO A 503 25.37 -1.43 -21.21
CA PRO A 503 24.96 -1.35 -19.81
C PRO A 503 24.28 -0.02 -19.47
N ILE A 504 23.07 -0.10 -18.92
CA ILE A 504 22.28 1.04 -18.48
C ILE A 504 22.98 1.73 -17.30
N THR A 505 23.06 3.06 -17.29
CA THR A 505 23.60 3.78 -16.13
C THR A 505 22.59 3.73 -14.97
N ILE A 506 23.00 3.22 -13.82
CA ILE A 506 22.16 2.98 -12.65
C ILE A 506 22.79 3.52 -11.37
N GLU A 507 21.96 3.82 -10.35
CA GLU A 507 22.43 4.21 -9.02
C GLU A 507 22.91 2.99 -8.21
N GLU A 508 23.87 3.18 -7.30
CA GLU A 508 24.41 2.13 -6.42
C GLU A 508 23.32 1.44 -5.58
N ASN A 509 22.27 2.17 -5.23
CA ASN A 509 21.15 1.69 -4.41
C ASN A 509 20.19 0.74 -5.15
N VAL A 510 20.25 0.63 -6.49
CA VAL A 510 19.32 -0.18 -7.30
C VAL A 510 19.31 -1.65 -6.88
N PHE A 511 20.48 -2.17 -6.50
CA PHE A 511 20.71 -3.53 -6.03
C PHE A 511 21.35 -3.53 -4.62
N SER A 512 20.99 -2.58 -3.75
CA SER A 512 21.39 -2.64 -2.33
C SER A 512 20.75 -3.86 -1.66
N GLY A 513 21.46 -4.54 -0.77
CA GLY A 513 21.01 -5.80 -0.14
C GLY A 513 21.15 -7.07 -0.99
N VAL A 514 21.38 -6.95 -2.30
CA VAL A 514 21.63 -8.10 -3.21
C VAL A 514 23.08 -8.56 -3.15
N ASP A 515 23.32 -9.87 -2.94
CA ASP A 515 24.65 -10.47 -2.99
C ASP A 515 25.16 -10.64 -4.44
N LYS A 516 25.89 -9.63 -4.91
CA LYS A 516 26.51 -9.60 -6.24
C LYS A 516 27.68 -10.59 -6.39
N SER A 517 28.17 -11.20 -5.30
CA SER A 517 29.23 -12.21 -5.38
C SER A 517 28.70 -13.59 -5.79
N SER A 518 27.43 -13.90 -5.47
CA SER A 518 26.75 -15.13 -5.87
C SER A 518 25.76 -14.93 -7.03
N CYS A 519 25.05 -13.79 -7.09
CA CYS A 519 24.03 -13.52 -8.10
C CYS A 519 24.59 -13.58 -9.53
N ARG A 520 23.95 -14.40 -10.38
CA ARG A 520 24.25 -14.54 -11.81
C ARG A 520 23.65 -13.39 -12.59
N LEU A 521 24.50 -12.64 -13.31
CA LEU A 521 24.09 -11.57 -14.21
C LEU A 521 24.16 -12.10 -15.66
N ILE A 522 23.00 -12.34 -16.25
CA ILE A 522 22.83 -12.89 -17.59
C ILE A 522 22.64 -11.73 -18.57
N VAL A 523 23.54 -11.62 -19.55
CA VAL A 523 23.55 -10.56 -20.58
C VAL A 523 23.78 -11.14 -21.98
N PRO A 524 23.65 -10.38 -23.07
CA PRO A 524 24.08 -10.85 -24.39
C PRO A 524 25.61 -11.05 -24.41
N ALA A 525 26.10 -12.09 -25.09
CA ALA A 525 27.52 -12.42 -25.21
C ALA A 525 28.43 -11.24 -25.64
N PRO A 526 28.10 -10.43 -26.68
CA PRO A 526 28.93 -9.28 -27.07
C PRO A 526 28.96 -8.14 -26.04
N SER A 527 28.19 -8.24 -24.95
CA SER A 527 28.07 -7.22 -23.92
C SER A 527 28.85 -7.55 -22.64
N ILE A 528 29.29 -8.80 -22.43
CA ILE A 528 29.92 -9.27 -21.18
C ILE A 528 31.02 -8.31 -20.69
N ASP A 529 31.98 -7.97 -21.56
CA ASP A 529 33.09 -7.10 -21.16
C ASP A 529 32.69 -5.62 -20.98
N LYS A 530 31.55 -5.19 -21.56
CA LYS A 530 30.96 -3.87 -21.24
C LYS A 530 30.37 -3.87 -19.83
N TYR A 531 29.60 -4.90 -19.45
CA TYR A 531 29.03 -5.01 -18.10
C TYR A 531 30.12 -5.14 -17.03
N ARG A 532 31.21 -5.88 -17.31
CA ARG A 532 32.42 -5.93 -16.46
C ARG A 532 33.13 -4.58 -16.30
N ALA A 533 32.95 -3.64 -17.23
CA ALA A 533 33.55 -2.31 -17.16
C ALA A 533 32.61 -1.25 -16.56
N ALA A 534 31.30 -1.42 -16.64
CA ALA A 534 30.32 -0.42 -16.21
C ALA A 534 30.23 -0.30 -14.66
N PRO A 535 29.92 0.89 -14.10
CA PRO A 535 29.66 1.04 -12.67
C PRO A 535 28.46 0.20 -12.22
N VAL A 536 28.46 -0.27 -10.97
CA VAL A 536 27.47 -1.16 -10.34
C VAL A 536 27.38 -2.56 -10.97
N TRP A 537 27.35 -2.66 -12.30
CA TRP A 537 27.34 -3.93 -13.03
C TRP A 537 28.63 -4.73 -12.84
N ARG A 538 29.79 -4.07 -12.80
CA ARG A 538 31.10 -4.71 -12.53
C ARG A 538 31.19 -5.41 -11.17
N ASP A 539 30.30 -5.06 -10.24
CA ASP A 539 30.31 -5.60 -8.88
C ASP A 539 29.64 -6.99 -8.83
N PHE A 540 28.91 -7.37 -9.88
CA PHE A 540 28.46 -8.75 -10.12
C PHE A 540 29.64 -9.59 -10.60
N LEU A 541 30.03 -10.60 -9.82
CA LEU A 541 31.19 -11.43 -10.14
C LEU A 541 30.86 -12.52 -11.18
N ASN A 542 29.59 -12.94 -11.25
CA ASN A 542 29.12 -14.04 -12.10
C ASN A 542 28.39 -13.50 -13.35
N ILE A 543 29.13 -12.79 -14.22
CA ILE A 543 28.59 -12.27 -15.49
C ILE A 543 28.78 -13.31 -16.61
N GLU A 544 27.67 -13.79 -17.15
CA GLU A 544 27.59 -14.87 -18.16
C GLU A 544 26.64 -14.52 -19.32
N SER A 545 26.64 -15.32 -20.38
CA SER A 545 25.72 -15.11 -21.52
C SER A 545 24.45 -15.94 -21.41
N GLY A 546 23.31 -15.32 -21.74
CA GLY A 546 22.03 -16.01 -21.91
C GLY A 546 21.85 -16.63 -23.30
N ASP A 547 22.68 -16.25 -24.27
CA ASP A 547 22.45 -16.53 -25.70
C ASP A 547 22.44 -18.03 -26.01
N LEU A 548 21.60 -18.40 -26.98
CA LEU A 548 21.51 -19.76 -27.50
C LEU A 548 22.12 -19.85 -28.90
N LEU A 549 22.97 -20.86 -29.10
CA LEU A 549 23.66 -21.15 -30.36
C LEU A 549 23.22 -22.51 -30.91
N THR A 550 22.96 -22.57 -32.23
CA THR A 550 22.55 -23.81 -32.91
C THR A 550 23.75 -24.46 -33.58
N ILE A 551 24.15 -25.65 -33.12
CA ILE A 551 25.11 -26.49 -33.85
C ILE A 551 24.34 -27.30 -34.89
N THR A 552 24.77 -27.24 -36.16
CA THR A 552 24.31 -28.12 -37.23
C THR A 552 25.44 -29.04 -37.67
N VAL A 553 25.41 -30.30 -37.24
CA VAL A 553 26.35 -31.35 -37.69
C VAL A 553 25.71 -32.14 -38.83
N LEU A 554 26.41 -32.26 -39.95
CA LEU A 554 25.96 -33.01 -41.14
C LEU A 554 26.94 -34.12 -41.51
N SER A 555 26.44 -35.23 -42.03
CA SER A 555 27.26 -36.25 -42.70
C SER A 555 27.44 -35.87 -44.16
N ALA A 556 28.65 -36.08 -44.71
CA ALA A 556 28.93 -35.80 -46.12
C ALA A 556 28.19 -36.75 -47.08
N ASP A 557 27.84 -37.95 -46.62
CA ASP A 557 26.96 -38.90 -47.31
C ASP A 557 26.32 -39.82 -46.25
N SER A 558 24.99 -39.90 -46.23
CA SER A 558 24.22 -40.72 -45.29
C SER A 558 24.45 -42.23 -45.48
N LEU A 559 24.93 -42.66 -46.65
CA LEU A 559 25.34 -44.04 -46.91
C LEU A 559 26.73 -44.38 -46.31
N MET A 560 27.57 -43.37 -46.08
CA MET A 560 28.91 -43.54 -45.51
C MET A 560 28.94 -43.48 -43.98
N GLY A 561 27.93 -42.88 -43.34
CA GLY A 561 27.79 -42.83 -41.89
C GLY A 561 26.80 -41.78 -41.40
N GLY A 562 26.46 -41.87 -40.12
CA GLY A 562 25.66 -40.87 -39.40
C GLY A 562 26.53 -39.91 -38.58
N VAL A 563 25.91 -38.83 -38.09
CA VAL A 563 26.50 -37.88 -37.14
C VAL A 563 25.54 -37.57 -36.02
N THR A 564 26.06 -37.10 -34.88
CA THR A 564 25.31 -36.68 -33.69
C THR A 564 25.95 -35.43 -33.07
N GLY A 565 25.18 -34.68 -32.29
CA GLY A 565 25.59 -33.41 -31.68
C GLY A 565 24.90 -32.17 -32.25
N THR A 566 24.10 -32.30 -33.31
CA THR A 566 23.18 -31.26 -33.79
C THR A 566 22.16 -30.90 -32.69
N GLY A 567 21.97 -29.61 -32.42
CA GLY A 567 21.10 -29.14 -31.35
C GLY A 567 21.27 -27.65 -31.03
N VAL A 568 20.50 -27.17 -30.06
CA VAL A 568 20.62 -25.81 -29.50
C VAL A 568 21.26 -25.90 -28.12
N TYR A 569 22.26 -25.06 -27.87
CA TYR A 569 23.10 -25.05 -26.68
C TYR A 569 23.33 -23.60 -26.20
N ARG A 570 23.83 -23.40 -24.98
CA ARG A 570 24.14 -22.05 -24.48
C ARG A 570 25.50 -21.56 -25.01
N TYR A 571 25.64 -20.25 -25.12
CA TYR A 571 26.94 -19.63 -25.30
C TYR A 571 27.90 -20.03 -24.16
N GLY A 572 29.13 -20.39 -24.51
CA GLY A 572 30.11 -20.93 -23.57
C GLY A 572 30.01 -22.43 -23.30
N ASP A 573 28.92 -23.12 -23.70
CA ASP A 573 28.86 -24.58 -23.60
C ASP A 573 29.97 -25.24 -24.43
N SER A 574 30.31 -26.48 -24.05
CA SER A 574 31.22 -27.34 -24.81
C SER A 574 30.59 -28.70 -25.13
N PRO A 575 29.51 -28.75 -25.93
CA PRO A 575 28.80 -29.99 -26.26
C PRO A 575 29.65 -30.95 -27.10
N TYR A 576 29.18 -32.20 -27.16
CA TYR A 576 29.89 -33.32 -27.79
C TYR A 576 29.33 -33.63 -29.18
N ILE A 577 30.19 -33.69 -30.19
CA ILE A 577 29.84 -34.13 -31.54
C ILE A 577 30.53 -35.47 -31.83
N ALA A 578 29.87 -36.33 -32.60
CA ALA A 578 30.40 -37.65 -32.94
C ALA A 578 29.95 -38.13 -34.32
N ALA A 579 30.88 -38.72 -35.07
CA ALA A 579 30.62 -39.39 -36.33
C ALA A 579 30.58 -40.92 -36.15
N SER A 580 29.65 -41.58 -36.84
CA SER A 580 29.41 -43.02 -36.79
C SER A 580 29.46 -43.61 -38.21
N PRO A 581 30.65 -44.04 -38.69
CA PRO A 581 30.82 -44.61 -40.02
C PRO A 581 29.98 -45.88 -40.22
N ALA A 582 29.40 -46.02 -41.40
CA ALA A 582 28.71 -47.24 -41.83
C ALA A 582 29.71 -48.36 -42.13
N ARG A 583 29.25 -49.62 -42.10
CA ARG A 583 30.11 -50.79 -42.32
C ARG A 583 30.80 -50.75 -43.69
N GLY A 584 32.13 -50.73 -43.68
CA GLY A 584 32.97 -50.62 -44.89
C GLY A 584 33.58 -49.23 -45.10
N TYR A 585 33.08 -48.22 -44.38
CA TYR A 585 33.63 -46.87 -44.36
C TYR A 585 34.44 -46.61 -43.08
N ARG A 586 35.19 -45.51 -43.07
CA ARG A 586 35.90 -45.00 -41.89
C ARG A 586 35.73 -43.50 -41.80
N PHE A 587 35.73 -42.97 -40.58
CA PHE A 587 35.88 -41.53 -40.38
C PHE A 587 37.25 -41.09 -40.91
N THR A 588 37.33 -39.85 -41.42
CA THR A 588 38.58 -39.28 -41.94
C THR A 588 38.89 -37.95 -41.27
N ARG A 589 37.98 -36.98 -41.36
CA ARG A 589 38.04 -35.69 -40.66
C ARG A 589 36.69 -34.97 -40.68
N TRP A 590 36.54 -33.99 -39.79
CA TRP A 590 35.50 -32.96 -39.85
C TRP A 590 35.83 -31.89 -40.91
N SER A 591 34.89 -30.98 -41.19
CA SER A 591 35.07 -29.84 -42.10
C SER A 591 36.21 -28.91 -41.68
N ASP A 592 36.36 -28.66 -40.37
CA ASP A 592 37.46 -27.86 -39.78
C ASP A 592 38.84 -28.55 -39.83
N GLY A 593 38.91 -29.77 -40.37
CA GLY A 593 40.14 -30.53 -40.54
C GLY A 593 40.46 -31.49 -39.39
N SER A 594 39.75 -31.43 -38.25
CA SER A 594 40.02 -32.32 -37.10
C SER A 594 39.76 -33.79 -37.44
N THR A 595 40.70 -34.66 -37.07
CA THR A 595 40.63 -36.12 -37.25
C THR A 595 40.02 -36.87 -36.06
N GLU A 596 39.56 -36.16 -35.03
CA GLU A 596 38.94 -36.76 -33.84
C GLU A 596 37.48 -37.14 -34.13
N GLN A 597 37.20 -38.44 -34.33
CA GLN A 597 35.86 -38.97 -34.63
C GLN A 597 34.79 -38.58 -33.58
N TYR A 598 35.22 -38.32 -32.34
CA TYR A 598 34.41 -37.86 -31.22
C TYR A 598 35.15 -36.71 -30.53
N ARG A 599 34.50 -35.57 -30.31
CA ARG A 599 35.14 -34.38 -29.72
C ARG A 599 34.13 -33.43 -29.09
N ARG A 600 34.63 -32.44 -28.34
CA ARG A 600 33.85 -31.25 -27.96
C ARG A 600 34.02 -30.13 -28.99
N VAL A 601 33.04 -29.23 -29.03
CA VAL A 601 33.06 -27.95 -29.76
C VAL A 601 32.81 -26.85 -28.74
N ALA A 602 33.68 -25.84 -28.64
CA ALA A 602 33.51 -24.73 -27.71
C ALA A 602 32.69 -23.61 -28.36
N LEU A 603 31.63 -23.15 -27.71
CA LEU A 603 30.65 -22.21 -28.28
C LEU A 603 30.91 -20.76 -27.89
N THR A 604 32.02 -20.20 -28.39
CA THR A 604 32.47 -18.83 -28.08
C THR A 604 32.18 -17.79 -29.17
N SER A 605 31.77 -18.23 -30.37
CA SER A 605 31.49 -17.40 -31.54
C SER A 605 30.69 -18.20 -32.57
N ASP A 606 30.06 -17.51 -33.54
CA ASP A 606 29.64 -18.18 -34.78
C ASP A 606 30.88 -18.66 -35.56
N SER A 607 30.86 -19.91 -36.02
CA SER A 607 31.98 -20.55 -36.71
C SER A 607 31.46 -21.60 -37.70
N THR A 608 31.12 -21.12 -38.89
CA THR A 608 30.68 -21.91 -40.06
C THR A 608 31.82 -22.68 -40.72
#